data_AF-A0A7C3EBB8-F1
#
_entry.id   AF-A0A7C3EBB8-F1
#
_cell.length_a   1.000
_cell.length_b   1.000
_cell.length_c   1.000
_cell.angle_alpha   90.00
_cell.angle_beta   90.00
_cell.angle_gamma   90.00
#
_symmetry.space_group_name_H-M   'P 1'
#
loop_
_entity.id
_entity.type
_entity.pdbx_description
1 polymer ?
#
loop_
_entity_poly.entity_id
_entity_poly.type
_entity_poly.pdbx_seq_one_letter_code
_entity_poly.pdbx_strand_id
1 'polypeptide(L)'
;MNRNKNMLVCVLVIMVAVAAHGCQQHAIYPNAGLLVSGDELQKLIDDGLPNKVIIDARDYGNASQKIPGSINLRWQEFVDSSMKLKAVAELEQLLGAAGLTRDQKIIIYDNAPYSGGAAGRIFWMLEYLGCDDVHILNGGWEKWVEDGRPTEDMWPLELEPALFTATVRGERLATKEQLATRLDDADCALIDARSFPEYHGWQLYGELRGGHIPGAVNINYESFLNPDTTVLRYSSLKSLLETHGIIADREIIAYDTMGIRSGFVYFICRLMGYSRCSNYDGSIVEWSADTSLPLEKMENYQSLVYPAWVDALIRGENPPTYQGNGYVILNTSWTPEYTTDPTDYAMGHIPGAIFMDTYDVENGPSREPMYDSPHDANVKAIPELQQFLASKGISADKTVVIYGNDIMTCGRVAWALLLAGVRDVRVLNGGYDAWVKYGGRIERTENTLSPVEFGDSEGRLDLLATMEQVREVSAASTSDIIITDDRSWDEYIGASNSYYGYFDERGRIPQARWIGDWTELLGDDINSFQSMGVVKKNWETAGFSPDKKMYFYCGTGWRSGLYTYYAYLLGWPAANYDGGWYEWSTTPDNPRETGEP
;
A
#
# COMPACT_ATOMS: atom_id res chain seq x y z
N MET A 1 -5.85 -20.06 -69.09
CA MET A 1 -6.63 -18.81 -69.03
C MET A 1 -6.93 -18.52 -67.56
N ASN A 2 -6.31 -17.44 -67.04
CA ASN A 2 -6.72 -16.54 -65.93
C ASN A 2 -7.51 -17.11 -64.73
N ARG A 3 -7.19 -16.81 -63.46
CA ARG A 3 -6.28 -15.85 -62.83
C ARG A 3 -6.26 -16.17 -61.30
N ASN A 4 -5.05 -16.18 -60.71
CA ASN A 4 -4.64 -15.64 -59.39
C ASN A 4 -5.51 -15.87 -58.13
N LYS A 5 -5.00 -16.08 -56.91
CA LYS A 5 -3.72 -16.44 -56.26
C LYS A 5 -4.05 -16.41 -54.76
N ASN A 6 -3.47 -17.31 -53.98
CA ASN A 6 -3.48 -17.33 -52.51
C ASN A 6 -3.05 -16.00 -51.88
N MET A 7 -3.59 -15.65 -50.71
CA MET A 7 -2.81 -14.90 -49.72
C MET A 7 -3.29 -15.12 -48.28
N LEU A 8 -2.47 -15.89 -47.56
CA LEU A 8 -2.24 -15.83 -46.12
C LEU A 8 -2.01 -14.36 -45.73
N VAL A 9 -2.79 -13.81 -44.80
CA VAL A 9 -2.47 -12.52 -44.18
C VAL A 9 -1.80 -12.81 -42.84
N CYS A 10 -0.47 -12.87 -42.89
CA CYS A 10 0.37 -12.63 -41.73
C CYS A 10 0.15 -11.17 -41.29
N VAL A 11 -0.23 -10.95 -40.04
CA VAL A 11 -0.18 -9.62 -39.43
C VAL A 11 1.30 -9.29 -39.22
N LEU A 12 1.86 -8.59 -40.20
CA LEU A 12 3.18 -7.99 -40.17
C LEU A 12 3.08 -6.72 -39.30
N VAL A 13 3.62 -6.75 -38.08
CA VAL A 13 3.85 -5.51 -37.31
C VAL A 13 4.93 -4.74 -38.04
N ILE A 14 4.54 -3.69 -38.75
CA ILE A 14 5.46 -2.75 -39.41
C ILE A 14 6.10 -1.91 -38.30
N MET A 15 7.36 -2.21 -37.97
CA MET A 15 8.26 -1.24 -37.34
C MET A 15 8.50 -0.10 -38.34
N VAL A 16 7.82 1.03 -38.14
CA VAL A 16 8.27 2.28 -38.73
C VAL A 16 9.34 2.86 -37.81
N ALA A 17 10.60 2.60 -38.14
CA ALA A 17 11.73 3.33 -37.61
C ALA A 17 11.69 4.77 -38.14
N VAL A 18 11.10 5.69 -37.38
CA VAL A 18 11.42 7.11 -37.52
C VAL A 18 12.62 7.39 -36.62
N ALA A 19 13.80 7.38 -37.24
CA ALA A 19 15.00 7.96 -36.66
C ALA A 19 14.84 9.48 -36.59
N ALA A 20 14.15 9.96 -35.55
CA ALA A 20 14.33 11.31 -35.05
C ALA A 20 15.38 11.22 -33.94
N HIS A 21 16.59 11.68 -34.26
CA HIS A 21 17.61 11.99 -33.26
C HIS A 21 17.09 13.14 -32.39
N GLY A 22 16.29 12.80 -31.37
CA GLY A 22 15.99 13.64 -30.24
C GLY A 22 16.59 12.95 -29.02
N CYS A 23 17.74 13.44 -28.56
CA CYS A 23 18.26 13.12 -27.25
C CYS A 23 17.19 13.51 -26.23
N GLN A 24 16.38 12.56 -25.76
CA GLN A 24 15.62 12.73 -24.53
C GLN A 24 16.67 12.80 -23.43
N GLN A 25 17.12 14.02 -23.12
CA GLN A 25 17.81 14.32 -21.88
C GLN A 25 16.94 13.74 -20.76
N HIS A 26 17.37 12.60 -20.21
CA HIS A 26 16.79 12.10 -18.97
C HIS A 26 17.06 13.22 -17.97
N ALA A 27 16.01 13.91 -17.53
CA ALA A 27 16.16 15.00 -16.59
C ALA A 27 16.88 14.46 -15.36
N ILE A 28 18.09 14.97 -15.12
CA ILE A 28 18.85 14.74 -13.90
C ILE A 28 18.09 15.44 -12.77
N TYR A 29 18.16 14.92 -11.54
CA TYR A 29 17.54 15.58 -10.39
C TYR A 29 17.96 17.05 -10.30
N PRO A 30 17.05 17.98 -9.94
CA PRO A 30 17.42 19.38 -9.76
C PRO A 30 18.61 19.59 -8.82
N ASN A 31 18.69 18.78 -7.76
CA ASN A 31 19.81 18.77 -6.82
C ASN A 31 20.60 17.46 -6.85
N ALA A 32 20.94 16.95 -8.03
CA ALA A 32 21.64 15.67 -8.19
C ALA A 32 22.96 15.56 -7.42
N GLY A 33 23.62 16.69 -7.11
CA GLY A 33 24.82 16.70 -6.28
C GLY A 33 24.61 16.19 -4.85
N LEU A 34 23.38 16.02 -4.37
CA LEU A 34 23.09 15.41 -3.05
C LEU A 34 23.27 13.88 -3.04
N LEU A 35 23.33 13.23 -4.21
CA LEU A 35 23.62 11.81 -4.34
C LEU A 35 25.07 11.62 -4.80
N VAL A 36 25.77 10.68 -4.16
CA VAL A 36 27.11 10.23 -4.57
C VAL A 36 26.99 8.81 -5.08
N SER A 37 27.54 8.52 -6.25
CA SER A 37 27.65 7.16 -6.78
C SER A 37 28.79 6.37 -6.12
N GLY A 38 28.74 5.04 -6.23
CA GLY A 38 29.84 4.18 -5.75
C GLY A 38 31.19 4.52 -6.39
N ASP A 39 31.21 4.88 -7.68
CA ASP A 39 32.45 5.26 -8.39
C ASP A 39 33.02 6.59 -7.88
N GLU A 40 32.16 7.58 -7.64
CA GLU A 40 32.57 8.85 -7.05
C GLU A 40 33.11 8.64 -5.63
N LEU A 41 32.43 7.87 -4.79
CA LEU A 41 32.92 7.59 -3.43
C LEU A 41 34.24 6.82 -3.44
N GLN A 42 34.40 5.80 -4.31
CA GLN A 42 35.66 5.08 -4.45
C GLN A 42 36.80 6.03 -4.82
N LYS A 43 36.57 6.93 -5.78
CA LYS A 43 37.57 7.94 -6.15
C LYS A 43 37.94 8.84 -4.97
N LEU A 44 36.97 9.26 -4.16
CA LEU A 44 37.23 10.07 -2.96
C LEU A 44 38.10 9.33 -1.93
N ILE A 45 37.88 8.02 -1.77
CA ILE A 45 38.70 7.14 -0.92
C ILE A 45 40.12 7.03 -1.49
N ASP A 46 40.26 6.77 -2.79
CA ASP A 46 41.56 6.66 -3.47
C ASP A 46 42.38 7.96 -3.38
N ASP A 47 41.70 9.11 -3.39
CA ASP A 47 42.29 10.44 -3.24
C ASP A 47 42.62 10.81 -1.76
N GLY A 48 42.35 9.90 -0.80
CA GLY A 48 42.73 10.02 0.61
C GLY A 48 41.81 10.89 1.48
N LEU A 49 40.59 11.20 1.03
CA LEU A 49 39.54 11.91 1.80
C LEU A 49 39.94 13.27 2.44
N PRO A 50 40.72 14.17 1.80
CA PRO A 50 41.08 15.44 2.43
C PRO A 50 39.85 16.34 2.64
N ASN A 51 39.61 16.74 3.89
CA ASN A 51 38.43 17.51 4.35
C ASN A 51 37.09 16.84 4.02
N LYS A 52 37.04 15.49 4.04
CA LYS A 52 35.83 14.70 3.80
C LYS A 52 35.66 13.67 4.89
N VAL A 53 34.41 13.40 5.26
CA VAL A 53 34.06 12.39 6.25
C VAL A 53 33.03 11.46 5.64
N ILE A 54 33.24 10.15 5.78
CA ILE A 54 32.26 9.13 5.43
C ILE A 54 31.60 8.66 6.72
N ILE A 55 30.28 8.79 6.82
CA ILE A 55 29.48 8.34 7.95
C ILE A 55 28.79 7.03 7.57
N ASP A 56 29.12 5.97 8.30
CA ASP A 56 28.34 4.74 8.36
C ASP A 56 27.23 4.91 9.40
N ALA A 57 25.98 4.98 8.94
CA ALA A 57 24.79 5.15 9.76
C ALA A 57 24.14 3.82 10.16
N ARG A 58 24.74 2.67 9.83
CA ARG A 58 24.21 1.34 10.17
C ARG A 58 24.38 1.07 11.66
N ASP A 59 23.46 0.26 12.20
CA ASP A 59 23.66 -0.32 13.53
C ASP A 59 24.62 -1.51 13.45
N TYR A 60 25.61 -1.56 14.34
CA TYR A 60 26.73 -2.49 14.30
C TYR A 60 26.39 -3.92 14.74
N GLY A 61 25.13 -4.21 15.12
CA GLY A 61 24.74 -5.46 15.76
C GLY A 61 25.31 -6.75 15.13
N ASN A 62 25.28 -6.85 13.79
CA ASN A 62 25.81 -8.01 13.05
C ASN A 62 26.79 -7.63 11.91
N ALA A 63 27.15 -6.34 11.78
CA ALA A 63 28.01 -5.89 10.69
C ALA A 63 29.47 -6.27 10.96
N SER A 64 30.13 -6.94 10.01
CA SER A 64 31.55 -7.34 10.11
C SER A 64 32.49 -6.55 9.20
N GLN A 65 31.93 -5.77 8.27
CA GLN A 65 32.66 -4.95 7.29
C GLN A 65 32.04 -3.56 7.15
N LYS A 66 32.85 -2.56 6.78
CA LYS A 66 32.43 -1.19 6.42
C LYS A 66 33.11 -0.69 5.15
N ILE A 67 32.63 0.44 4.64
CA ILE A 67 33.27 1.16 3.55
C ILE A 67 34.58 1.78 4.09
N PRO A 68 35.72 1.63 3.38
CA PRO A 68 37.00 2.12 3.86
C PRO A 68 37.01 3.61 4.24
N GLY A 69 37.58 3.93 5.41
CA GLY A 69 37.71 5.31 5.89
C GLY A 69 36.43 5.89 6.49
N SER A 70 35.41 5.07 6.76
CA SER A 70 34.18 5.50 7.42
C SER A 70 34.27 5.47 8.95
N ILE A 71 33.62 6.45 9.57
CA ILE A 71 33.30 6.48 11.00
C ILE A 71 31.86 6.04 11.23
N ASN A 72 31.53 5.51 12.40
CA ASN A 72 30.15 5.21 12.76
C ASN A 72 29.52 6.38 13.47
N LEU A 73 28.34 6.79 13.02
CA LEU A 73 27.48 7.65 13.82
C LEU A 73 26.05 7.15 13.65
N ARG A 74 25.43 6.69 14.74
CA ARG A 74 24.07 6.18 14.70
C ARG A 74 23.10 7.26 15.13
N TRP A 75 21.95 7.34 14.48
CA TRP A 75 20.96 8.38 14.77
C TRP A 75 20.50 8.34 16.24
N GLN A 76 20.52 7.16 16.87
CA GLN A 76 20.18 6.94 18.28
C GLN A 76 21.06 7.75 19.24
N GLU A 77 22.28 8.11 18.83
CA GLU A 77 23.21 8.91 19.63
C GLU A 77 22.79 10.38 19.70
N PHE A 78 21.99 10.83 18.73
CA PHE A 78 21.58 12.23 18.56
C PHE A 78 20.18 12.55 19.08
N VAL A 79 19.50 11.56 19.68
CA VAL A 79 18.14 11.74 20.21
C VAL A 79 18.09 11.66 21.74
N ASP A 80 17.12 12.35 22.33
CA ASP A 80 16.83 12.28 23.75
C ASP A 80 15.89 11.10 24.10
N SER A 81 15.48 11.00 25.36
CA SER A 81 14.58 9.92 25.81
C SER A 81 13.17 9.98 25.22
N SER A 82 12.81 11.09 24.55
CA SER A 82 11.56 11.25 23.81
C SER A 82 11.71 10.94 22.32
N MET A 83 12.87 10.42 21.91
CA MET A 83 13.22 10.08 20.52
C MET A 83 13.35 11.30 19.59
N LYS A 84 13.33 12.52 20.13
CA LYS A 84 13.57 13.76 19.39
C LYS A 84 15.03 14.16 19.44
N LEU A 85 15.48 15.02 18.53
CA LEU A 85 16.83 15.57 18.56
C LEU A 85 17.18 16.15 19.93
N LYS A 86 18.39 15.86 20.39
CA LYS A 86 19.00 16.49 21.55
C LYS A 86 19.10 18.00 21.36
N ALA A 87 19.31 18.72 22.46
CA ALA A 87 19.57 20.15 22.40
C ALA A 87 20.80 20.45 21.52
N VAL A 88 20.76 21.56 20.78
CA VAL A 88 21.82 21.93 19.82
C VAL A 88 23.21 21.92 20.46
N ALA A 89 23.36 22.41 21.69
CA ALA A 89 24.65 22.41 22.39
C ALA A 89 25.20 21.00 22.68
N GLU A 90 24.33 20.01 22.90
CA GLU A 90 24.73 18.61 23.07
C GLU A 90 25.11 17.99 21.71
N LEU A 91 24.36 18.30 20.65
CA LEU A 91 24.69 17.87 19.28
C LEU A 91 26.04 18.45 18.82
N GLU A 92 26.32 19.72 19.10
CA GLU A 92 27.63 20.35 18.83
C GLU A 92 28.77 19.60 19.54
N GLN A 93 28.57 19.19 20.80
CA GLN A 93 29.56 18.41 21.54
C GLN A 93 29.77 17.02 20.95
N LEU A 94 28.69 16.29 20.62
CA LEU A 94 28.77 14.94 20.06
C LEU A 94 29.42 14.93 18.68
N LEU A 95 28.99 15.83 17.78
CA LEU A 95 29.56 15.93 16.42
C LEU A 95 31.01 16.41 16.46
N GLY A 96 31.33 17.38 17.32
CA GLY A 96 32.69 17.85 17.52
C GLY A 96 33.62 16.75 18.08
N ALA A 97 33.15 15.97 19.06
CA ALA A 97 33.89 14.83 19.60
C ALA A 97 34.17 13.76 18.54
N ALA A 98 33.26 13.59 17.57
CA ALA A 98 33.43 12.70 16.42
C ALA A 98 34.32 13.29 15.30
N GLY A 99 34.88 14.50 15.49
CA GLY A 99 35.78 15.15 14.54
C GLY A 99 35.09 15.84 13.36
N LEU A 100 33.78 16.06 13.44
CA LEU A 100 33.03 16.75 12.39
C LEU A 100 33.15 18.27 12.52
N THR A 101 33.19 18.94 11.38
CA THR A 101 32.99 20.38 11.25
C THR A 101 31.94 20.68 10.18
N ARG A 102 31.35 21.88 10.22
CA ARG A 102 30.26 22.28 9.32
C ARG A 102 30.69 22.48 7.86
N ASP A 103 31.99 22.72 7.63
CA ASP A 103 32.62 23.02 6.34
C ASP A 103 33.25 21.80 5.65
N GLN A 104 33.15 20.62 6.26
CA GLN A 104 33.54 19.35 5.64
C GLN A 104 32.52 18.90 4.60
N LYS A 105 32.99 18.13 3.62
CA LYS A 105 32.12 17.31 2.77
C LYS A 105 31.76 16.02 3.52
N ILE A 106 30.47 15.79 3.75
CA ILE A 106 29.99 14.64 4.52
C ILE A 106 29.23 13.71 3.59
N ILE A 107 29.66 12.45 3.49
CA ILE A 107 28.97 11.40 2.72
C ILE A 107 28.43 10.38 3.70
N ILE A 108 27.12 10.15 3.66
CA ILE A 108 26.42 9.25 4.58
C ILE A 108 25.97 8.02 3.80
N TYR A 109 26.12 6.84 4.39
CA TYR A 109 25.49 5.63 3.88
C TYR A 109 24.87 4.84 5.02
N ASP A 110 23.89 4.03 4.68
CA ASP A 110 23.31 3.02 5.55
C ASP A 110 23.09 1.71 4.76
N ASN A 111 22.30 0.80 5.30
CA ASN A 111 21.83 -0.40 4.62
C ASN A 111 20.32 -0.34 4.38
N ALA A 112 19.83 0.74 3.76
CA ALA A 112 18.45 0.83 3.31
C ALA A 112 18.07 -0.39 2.43
N PRO A 113 16.83 -0.91 2.54
CA PRO A 113 15.75 -0.44 3.42
C PRO A 113 15.93 -0.85 4.90
N TYR A 114 16.79 -1.81 5.23
CA TYR A 114 16.88 -2.41 6.57
C TYR A 114 17.20 -1.43 7.72
N SER A 115 17.84 -0.30 7.43
CA SER A 115 18.13 0.77 8.39
C SER A 115 16.94 1.67 8.76
N GLY A 116 15.80 1.56 8.06
CA GLY A 116 14.66 2.47 8.20
C GLY A 116 14.95 3.92 7.76
N GLY A 117 15.97 4.15 6.92
CA GLY A 117 16.31 5.50 6.43
C GLY A 117 17.27 6.28 7.34
N ALA A 118 18.11 5.59 8.13
CA ALA A 118 19.08 6.20 9.03
C ALA A 118 19.99 7.23 8.35
N ALA A 119 20.43 6.98 7.11
CA ALA A 119 21.24 7.95 6.36
C ALA A 119 20.46 9.26 6.12
N GLY A 120 19.18 9.16 5.78
CA GLY A 120 18.28 10.30 5.60
C GLY A 120 18.05 11.09 6.89
N ARG A 121 17.91 10.40 8.02
CA ARG A 121 17.79 11.03 9.34
C ARG A 121 19.01 11.89 9.69
N ILE A 122 20.21 11.35 9.49
CA ILE A 122 21.46 12.07 9.75
C ILE A 122 21.66 13.21 8.74
N PHE A 123 21.34 12.98 7.47
CA PHE A 123 21.35 14.01 6.43
C PHE A 123 20.51 15.22 6.84
N TRP A 124 19.25 14.97 7.22
CA TRP A 124 18.33 16.01 7.67
C TRP A 124 18.88 16.78 8.89
N MET A 125 19.37 16.06 9.90
CA MET A 125 19.93 16.67 11.11
C MET A 125 21.11 17.59 10.78
N LEU A 126 22.05 17.14 9.94
CA LEU A 126 23.22 17.94 9.56
C LEU A 126 22.82 19.19 8.77
N GLU A 127 21.84 19.09 7.87
CA GLU A 127 21.30 20.27 7.18
C GLU A 127 20.58 21.22 8.15
N TYR A 128 19.82 20.70 9.12
CA TYR A 128 19.19 21.49 10.19
C TYR A 128 20.23 22.22 11.03
N LEU A 129 21.39 21.62 11.27
CA LEU A 129 22.52 22.23 11.99
C LEU A 129 23.38 23.16 11.12
N GLY A 130 23.04 23.31 9.83
CA GLY A 130 23.65 24.28 8.93
C GLY A 130 24.83 23.77 8.12
N CYS A 131 25.03 22.45 8.01
CA CYS A 131 25.97 21.88 7.05
C CYS A 131 25.47 22.09 5.61
N ASP A 132 26.40 22.39 4.70
CA ASP A 132 26.10 22.77 3.31
C ASP A 132 26.45 21.67 2.29
N ASP A 133 27.48 20.85 2.56
CA ASP A 133 28.01 19.83 1.63
C ASP A 133 27.78 18.41 2.20
N VAL A 134 26.51 18.04 2.35
CA VAL A 134 26.06 16.74 2.87
C VAL A 134 25.47 15.91 1.73
N HIS A 135 25.79 14.61 1.68
CA HIS A 135 25.40 13.71 0.60
C HIS A 135 25.00 12.33 1.13
N ILE A 136 24.22 11.60 0.34
CA ILE A 136 23.92 10.18 0.57
C ILE A 136 24.54 9.33 -0.56
N LEU A 137 25.17 8.21 -0.19
CA LEU A 137 25.62 7.19 -1.14
C LEU A 137 24.42 6.49 -1.78
N ASN A 138 24.30 6.58 -3.10
CA ASN A 138 23.21 5.94 -3.84
C ASN A 138 23.34 4.41 -3.80
N GLY A 139 22.34 3.72 -3.23
CA GLY A 139 22.36 2.27 -3.02
C GLY A 139 23.03 1.81 -1.71
N GLY A 140 23.62 2.74 -0.95
CA GLY A 140 24.18 2.45 0.38
C GLY A 140 25.17 1.28 0.39
N TRP A 141 25.17 0.54 1.51
CA TRP A 141 26.03 -0.61 1.75
C TRP A 141 25.75 -1.79 0.83
N GLU A 142 24.47 -2.12 0.60
CA GLU A 142 24.09 -3.31 -0.17
C GLU A 142 24.61 -3.20 -1.60
N LYS A 143 24.41 -2.06 -2.26
CA LYS A 143 24.90 -1.83 -3.62
C LYS A 143 26.43 -1.74 -3.69
N TRP A 144 27.08 -1.20 -2.66
CA TRP A 144 28.54 -1.14 -2.57
C TRP A 144 29.16 -2.56 -2.60
N VAL A 145 28.59 -3.47 -1.81
CA VAL A 145 29.02 -4.88 -1.75
C VAL A 145 28.67 -5.62 -3.03
N GLU A 146 27.46 -5.43 -3.56
CA GLU A 146 27.02 -6.04 -4.82
C GLU A 146 27.94 -5.66 -6.00
N ASP A 147 28.40 -4.41 -6.04
CA ASP A 147 29.36 -3.92 -7.03
C ASP A 147 30.79 -4.48 -6.86
N GLY A 148 31.03 -5.29 -5.82
CA GLY A 148 32.34 -5.89 -5.55
C GLY A 148 33.40 -4.87 -5.11
N ARG A 149 32.99 -3.77 -4.49
CA ARG A 149 33.89 -2.69 -4.07
C ARG A 149 34.65 -3.06 -2.78
N PRO A 150 35.85 -2.50 -2.56
CA PRO A 150 36.65 -2.75 -1.36
C PRO A 150 35.90 -2.49 -0.05
N THR A 151 36.11 -3.35 0.92
CA THR A 151 35.61 -3.21 2.30
C THR A 151 36.75 -3.33 3.30
N GLU A 152 36.55 -2.83 4.52
CA GLU A 152 37.47 -3.01 5.64
C GLU A 152 36.78 -3.64 6.85
N ASP A 153 37.56 -4.25 7.73
CA ASP A 153 37.08 -4.76 9.01
C ASP A 153 36.50 -3.63 9.87
N MET A 154 35.49 -3.95 10.67
CA MET A 154 34.69 -3.01 11.48
C MET A 154 35.41 -2.37 12.66
N TRP A 155 36.73 -2.19 12.59
CA TRP A 155 37.46 -1.49 13.65
C TRP A 155 37.10 0.00 13.67
N PRO A 156 36.86 0.58 14.87
CA PRO A 156 36.53 1.98 14.98
C PRO A 156 37.63 2.83 14.37
N LEU A 157 37.25 3.70 13.44
CA LEU A 157 38.08 4.82 13.03
C LEU A 157 37.66 6.01 13.88
N GLU A 158 38.60 6.56 14.65
CA GLU A 158 38.38 7.77 15.44
C GLU A 158 39.09 8.93 14.75
N LEU A 159 38.33 10.02 14.50
CA LEU A 159 38.90 11.27 14.04
C LEU A 159 39.35 12.11 15.23
N GLU A 160 40.32 12.99 15.01
CA GLU A 160 40.69 13.98 16.03
C GLU A 160 39.49 14.90 16.31
N PRO A 161 39.14 15.13 17.59
CA PRO A 161 38.04 16.02 17.94
C PRO A 161 38.20 17.42 17.36
N ALA A 162 37.09 17.99 16.91
CA ALA A 162 37.02 19.31 16.30
C ALA A 162 35.94 20.17 16.98
N LEU A 163 35.96 21.47 16.71
CA LEU A 163 34.88 22.36 17.12
C LEU A 163 33.76 22.32 16.07
N PHE A 164 32.62 21.76 16.44
CA PHE A 164 31.39 21.89 15.66
C PHE A 164 30.58 23.08 16.18
N THR A 165 30.24 24.04 15.32
CA THR A 165 29.39 25.19 15.65
C THR A 165 28.22 25.23 14.69
N ALA A 166 27.02 25.00 15.22
CA ALA A 166 25.79 24.92 14.44
C ALA A 166 25.34 26.31 13.98
N THR A 167 24.72 26.35 12.80
CA THR A 167 23.91 27.48 12.34
C THR A 167 22.52 26.94 12.04
N VAL A 168 21.65 27.00 13.04
CA VAL A 168 20.34 26.34 13.02
C VAL A 168 19.45 26.87 11.89
N ARG A 169 18.92 25.95 11.08
CA ARG A 169 17.94 26.16 10.02
C ARG A 169 16.56 25.67 10.47
N GLY A 170 15.89 26.49 11.28
CA GLY A 170 14.63 26.12 11.93
C GLY A 170 13.52 25.68 10.97
N GLU A 171 13.53 26.18 9.73
CA GLU A 171 12.57 25.82 8.70
C GLU A 171 12.67 24.36 8.21
N ARG A 172 13.73 23.64 8.57
CA ARG A 172 13.90 22.21 8.24
C ARG A 172 13.21 21.29 9.25
N LEU A 173 12.85 21.80 10.42
CA LEU A 173 12.18 21.06 11.49
C LEU A 173 10.73 21.54 11.60
N ALA A 174 9.78 20.64 11.37
CA ALA A 174 8.38 20.87 11.71
C ALA A 174 8.11 20.47 13.17
N THR A 175 7.24 21.20 13.86
CA THR A 175 6.78 20.85 15.22
C THR A 175 5.31 20.46 15.24
N LYS A 176 4.92 19.72 16.29
CA LYS A 176 3.53 19.36 16.56
C LYS A 176 2.61 20.58 16.57
N GLU A 177 3.04 21.66 17.23
CA GLU A 177 2.23 22.89 17.37
C GLU A 177 2.02 23.57 16.02
N GLN A 178 3.05 23.63 15.17
CA GLN A 178 2.92 24.18 13.81
C GLN A 178 1.94 23.34 13.00
N LEU A 179 2.12 22.03 13.00
CA LEU A 179 1.32 21.10 12.22
C LEU A 179 -0.16 21.07 12.67
N ALA A 180 -0.42 21.12 13.97
CA ALA A 180 -1.78 21.16 14.52
C ALA A 180 -2.61 22.36 14.03
N THR A 181 -1.97 23.46 13.63
CA THR A 181 -2.66 24.63 13.07
C THR A 181 -2.90 24.57 11.55
N ARG A 182 -2.43 23.51 10.87
CA ARG A 182 -2.37 23.43 9.40
C ARG A 182 -3.00 22.18 8.79
N LEU A 183 -3.79 21.44 9.55
CA LEU A 183 -4.43 20.20 9.08
C LEU A 183 -5.33 20.40 7.84
N ASP A 184 -5.95 21.58 7.72
CA ASP A 184 -6.82 21.95 6.59
C ASP A 184 -6.16 22.95 5.61
N ASP A 185 -4.84 23.15 5.71
CA ASP A 185 -4.10 24.10 4.87
C ASP A 185 -3.74 23.49 3.51
N ALA A 186 -4.39 23.96 2.43
CA ALA A 186 -4.14 23.48 1.08
C ALA A 186 -2.71 23.74 0.56
N ASP A 187 -1.95 24.65 1.19
CA ASP A 187 -0.54 24.92 0.90
C ASP A 187 0.41 23.98 1.68
N CYS A 188 -0.11 23.13 2.55
CA CYS A 188 0.65 22.15 3.34
C CYS A 188 0.28 20.72 2.92
N ALA A 189 1.25 19.97 2.40
CA ALA A 189 1.10 18.56 2.09
C ALA A 189 1.85 17.70 3.10
N LEU A 190 1.19 16.68 3.64
CA LEU A 190 1.75 15.79 4.65
C LEU A 190 2.04 14.42 4.03
N ILE A 191 3.25 13.92 4.24
CA ILE A 191 3.65 12.58 3.82
C ILE A 191 3.85 11.70 5.06
N ASP A 192 3.03 10.67 5.19
CA ASP A 192 3.26 9.57 6.13
C ASP A 192 4.17 8.54 5.47
N ALA A 193 5.43 8.49 5.91
CA ALA A 193 6.47 7.63 5.34
C ALA A 193 6.41 6.17 5.84
N ARG A 194 5.41 5.84 6.66
CA ARG A 194 5.28 4.51 7.28
C ARG A 194 4.68 3.49 6.33
N SER A 195 4.71 2.23 6.75
CA SER A 195 4.08 1.14 5.99
C SER A 195 2.57 1.27 5.94
N PHE A 196 1.96 0.59 4.97
CA PHE A 196 0.51 0.57 4.79
C PHE A 196 -0.25 0.16 6.08
N PRO A 197 0.15 -0.90 6.82
CA PRO A 197 -0.53 -1.23 8.09
C PRO A 197 -0.47 -0.10 9.13
N GLU A 198 0.67 0.56 9.28
CA GLU A 198 0.86 1.64 10.26
C GLU A 198 -0.07 2.83 9.97
N TYR A 199 -0.17 3.24 8.70
CA TYR A 199 -1.04 4.32 8.25
C TYR A 199 -2.52 4.02 8.54
N HIS A 200 -2.95 2.78 8.33
CA HIS A 200 -4.37 2.40 8.42
C HIS A 200 -4.85 2.10 9.84
N GLY A 201 -3.98 1.98 10.83
CA GLY A 201 -4.40 1.82 12.23
C GLY A 201 -3.54 0.91 13.10
N TRP A 202 -2.62 0.13 12.51
CA TRP A 202 -1.79 -0.80 13.29
C TRP A 202 -0.70 -0.06 14.08
N GLN A 203 -0.54 -0.44 15.35
CA GLN A 203 0.48 0.09 16.26
C GLN A 203 1.65 -0.90 16.30
N LEU A 204 2.64 -0.74 15.42
CA LEU A 204 3.72 -1.71 15.23
C LEU A 204 4.98 -1.40 16.05
N TYR A 205 5.13 -0.17 16.53
CA TYR A 205 6.36 0.32 17.14
C TYR A 205 6.12 0.99 18.50
N GLY A 206 4.99 0.67 19.16
CA GLY A 206 4.67 1.12 20.52
C GLY A 206 3.97 2.48 20.58
N GLU A 207 3.44 2.97 19.45
CA GLU A 207 2.59 4.16 19.40
C GLU A 207 1.38 3.99 20.34
N LEU A 208 0.91 5.06 20.99
CA LEU A 208 -0.20 4.96 21.96
C LEU A 208 -1.57 4.88 21.28
N ARG A 209 -1.71 5.48 20.10
CA ARG A 209 -2.90 5.42 19.24
C ARG A 209 -2.44 5.16 17.80
N GLY A 210 -3.08 4.22 17.13
CA GLY A 210 -2.83 3.93 15.71
C GLY A 210 -3.59 4.87 14.76
N GLY A 211 -3.18 4.87 13.49
CA GLY A 211 -3.71 5.74 12.44
C GLY A 211 -2.67 6.76 11.98
N HIS A 212 -3.10 7.71 11.17
CA HIS A 212 -2.29 8.76 10.55
C HIS A 212 -2.85 10.15 10.84
N ILE A 213 -2.04 11.19 10.60
CA ILE A 213 -2.46 12.58 10.77
C ILE A 213 -3.47 12.94 9.66
N PRO A 214 -4.61 13.59 9.97
CA PRO A 214 -5.61 13.96 8.97
C PRO A 214 -5.02 14.68 7.75
N GLY A 215 -5.50 14.31 6.56
CA GLY A 215 -5.02 14.88 5.29
C GLY A 215 -3.67 14.35 4.79
N ALA A 216 -2.97 13.51 5.55
CA ALA A 216 -1.71 12.91 5.11
C ALA A 216 -1.90 11.85 4.03
N VAL A 217 -1.01 11.84 3.04
CA VAL A 217 -0.91 10.77 2.05
C VAL A 217 0.13 9.74 2.50
N ASN A 218 -0.14 8.46 2.25
CA ASN A 218 0.82 7.41 2.56
C ASN A 218 1.75 7.19 1.37
N ILE A 219 3.04 7.43 1.57
CA ILE A 219 4.08 7.01 0.63
C ILE A 219 5.17 6.34 1.45
N ASN A 220 5.14 5.01 1.53
CA ASN A 220 6.15 4.24 2.26
C ASN A 220 7.54 4.63 1.74
N TYR A 221 8.49 4.88 2.64
CA TYR A 221 9.83 5.29 2.25
C TYR A 221 10.53 4.28 1.30
N GLU A 222 10.18 2.99 1.38
CA GLU A 222 10.69 1.95 0.47
C GLU A 222 10.27 2.20 -0.99
N SER A 223 9.12 2.85 -1.22
CA SER A 223 8.63 3.18 -2.56
C SER A 223 9.52 4.18 -3.30
N PHE A 224 10.49 4.80 -2.63
CA PHE A 224 11.48 5.68 -3.26
C PHE A 224 12.74 4.95 -3.76
N LEU A 225 12.83 3.62 -3.54
CA LEU A 225 14.00 2.81 -3.86
C LEU A 225 13.71 1.82 -5.00
N ASN A 226 14.73 1.54 -5.80
CA ASN A 226 14.78 0.41 -6.72
C ASN A 226 15.05 -0.90 -5.94
N PRO A 227 14.84 -2.07 -6.57
CA PRO A 227 15.21 -3.35 -5.97
C PRO A 227 16.70 -3.49 -5.58
N ASP A 228 17.59 -2.79 -6.28
CA ASP A 228 19.03 -2.70 -5.97
C ASP A 228 19.36 -1.60 -4.95
N THR A 229 18.36 -1.15 -4.20
CA THR A 229 18.40 -0.12 -3.14
C THR A 229 18.81 1.29 -3.58
N THR A 230 19.07 1.51 -4.86
CA THR A 230 19.32 2.86 -5.39
C THR A 230 18.04 3.70 -5.41
N VAL A 231 18.16 5.03 -5.37
CA VAL A 231 16.99 5.92 -5.47
C VAL A 231 16.36 5.84 -6.87
N LEU A 232 15.02 5.74 -6.93
CA LEU A 232 14.26 5.77 -8.18
C LEU A 232 14.61 7.00 -9.02
N ARG A 233 14.78 6.83 -10.34
CA ARG A 233 15.06 7.94 -11.28
C ARG A 233 14.05 9.10 -11.15
N TYR A 234 14.50 10.32 -11.49
CA TYR A 234 13.71 11.56 -11.40
C TYR A 234 12.28 11.45 -11.95
N SER A 235 12.09 10.88 -13.14
CA SER A 235 10.76 10.77 -13.75
C SER A 235 9.82 9.86 -12.95
N SER A 236 10.35 8.79 -12.36
CA SER A 236 9.58 7.86 -11.53
C SER A 236 9.21 8.51 -10.19
N LEU A 237 10.15 9.20 -9.55
CA LEU A 237 9.87 9.96 -8.32
C LEU A 237 8.88 11.10 -8.55
N LYS A 238 9.02 11.84 -9.66
CA LYS A 238 8.07 12.90 -10.02
C LYS A 238 6.68 12.32 -10.19
N SER A 239 6.54 11.22 -10.93
CA SER A 239 5.25 10.54 -11.10
C SER A 239 4.67 10.11 -9.76
N LEU A 240 5.46 9.41 -8.92
CA LEU A 240 5.02 8.92 -7.62
C LEU A 240 4.53 10.06 -6.71
N LEU A 241 5.29 11.16 -6.63
CA LEU A 241 4.93 12.31 -5.79
C LEU A 241 3.70 13.04 -6.33
N GLU A 242 3.65 13.32 -7.63
CA GLU A 242 2.55 14.11 -8.24
C GLU A 242 1.22 13.35 -8.25
N THR A 243 1.21 12.02 -8.45
CA THR A 243 -0.03 11.22 -8.36
C THR A 243 -0.63 11.22 -6.95
N HIS A 244 0.21 11.40 -5.93
CA HIS A 244 -0.22 11.59 -4.54
C HIS A 244 -0.47 13.07 -4.19
N GLY A 245 -0.42 13.99 -5.16
CA GLY A 245 -0.65 15.42 -4.94
C GLY A 245 0.50 16.14 -4.23
N ILE A 246 1.68 15.54 -4.17
CA ILE A 246 2.91 16.15 -3.65
C ILE A 246 3.64 16.88 -4.77
N ILE A 247 3.51 18.20 -4.78
CA ILE A 247 4.02 19.10 -5.81
C ILE A 247 4.93 20.17 -5.21
N ALA A 248 5.86 20.69 -6.02
CA ALA A 248 6.97 21.53 -5.57
C ALA A 248 6.58 22.93 -5.06
N ASP A 249 5.37 23.41 -5.35
CA ASP A 249 4.88 24.74 -4.98
C ASP A 249 4.29 24.80 -3.56
N ARG A 250 3.89 23.63 -3.02
CA ARG A 250 3.40 23.47 -1.64
C ARG A 250 4.56 23.28 -0.67
N GLU A 251 4.28 23.57 0.59
CA GLU A 251 5.12 23.10 1.68
C GLU A 251 4.88 21.62 1.95
N ILE A 252 5.95 20.88 2.16
CA ILE A 252 5.89 19.44 2.39
C ILE A 252 6.45 19.13 3.76
N ILE A 253 5.66 18.47 4.59
CA ILE A 253 6.08 17.99 5.90
C ILE A 253 6.04 16.46 5.85
N ALA A 254 7.19 15.83 6.00
CA ALA A 254 7.28 14.39 6.13
C ALA A 254 7.31 13.99 7.61
N TYR A 255 6.62 12.90 7.95
CA TYR A 255 6.67 12.29 9.27
C TYR A 255 6.64 10.76 9.15
N ASP A 256 7.05 10.07 10.20
CA ASP A 256 6.91 8.63 10.31
C ASP A 256 6.49 8.21 11.74
N THR A 257 7.08 7.17 12.33
CA THR A 257 6.89 6.83 13.74
C THR A 257 7.71 7.74 14.67
N MET A 258 8.98 8.03 14.35
CA MET A 258 9.99 8.67 15.24
C MET A 258 10.94 9.64 14.48
N GLY A 259 10.51 10.19 13.36
CA GLY A 259 11.26 11.11 12.52
C GLY A 259 12.38 10.50 11.69
N ILE A 260 12.46 9.17 11.51
CA ILE A 260 13.61 8.46 10.90
C ILE A 260 13.42 8.33 9.39
N ARG A 261 12.41 7.56 8.95
CA ARG A 261 12.08 7.34 7.53
C ARG A 261 11.73 8.67 6.86
N SER A 262 11.07 9.55 7.59
CA SER A 262 10.73 10.90 7.09
C SER A 262 11.96 11.80 6.91
N GLY A 263 13.07 11.55 7.60
CA GLY A 263 14.35 12.19 7.30
C GLY A 263 14.85 11.81 5.90
N PHE A 264 14.64 10.56 5.48
CA PHE A 264 14.92 10.12 4.10
C PHE A 264 13.94 10.75 3.09
N VAL A 265 12.65 10.85 3.42
CA VAL A 265 11.68 11.56 2.56
C VAL A 265 12.02 13.05 2.40
N TYR A 266 12.49 13.70 3.47
CA TYR A 266 13.04 15.05 3.40
C TYR A 266 14.22 15.13 2.43
N PHE A 267 15.16 14.18 2.48
CA PHE A 267 16.25 14.08 1.51
C PHE A 267 15.73 13.92 0.07
N ILE A 268 14.72 13.07 -0.17
CA ILE A 268 14.11 12.91 -1.49
C ILE A 268 13.49 14.22 -1.97
N CYS A 269 12.76 14.95 -1.12
CA CYS A 269 12.21 16.26 -1.46
C CYS A 269 13.32 17.24 -1.86
N ARG A 270 14.42 17.27 -1.10
CA ARG A 270 15.60 18.08 -1.42
C ARG A 270 16.22 17.69 -2.75
N LEU A 271 16.41 16.40 -3.01
CA LEU A 271 16.94 15.88 -4.27
C LEU A 271 16.08 16.32 -5.47
N MET A 272 14.75 16.25 -5.31
CA MET A 272 13.76 16.66 -6.30
C MET A 272 13.64 18.18 -6.48
N GLY A 273 14.38 18.98 -5.70
CA GLY A 273 14.39 20.44 -5.81
C GLY A 273 13.28 21.14 -5.03
N TYR A 274 12.59 20.43 -4.14
CA TYR A 274 11.52 21.01 -3.32
C TYR A 274 12.15 21.84 -2.22
N SER A 275 11.97 23.16 -2.30
CA SER A 275 12.67 24.11 -1.41
C SER A 275 11.99 24.24 -0.05
N ARG A 276 10.67 24.04 0.00
CA ARG A 276 9.81 24.11 1.20
C ARG A 276 9.51 22.72 1.73
N CYS A 277 10.52 22.03 2.26
CA CYS A 277 10.33 20.72 2.88
C CYS A 277 10.94 20.68 4.28
N SER A 278 10.27 19.99 5.20
CA SER A 278 10.71 19.79 6.58
C SER A 278 10.40 18.38 7.07
N ASN A 279 11.13 17.95 8.12
CA ASN A 279 10.88 16.70 8.82
C ASN A 279 10.17 17.02 10.15
N TYR A 280 9.07 16.34 10.43
CA TYR A 280 8.45 16.37 11.75
C TYR A 280 9.07 15.29 12.63
N ASP A 281 10.07 15.70 13.41
CA ASP A 281 10.90 14.82 14.23
C ASP A 281 10.10 14.02 15.27
N GLY A 282 9.18 14.69 15.99
CA GLY A 282 8.34 14.03 17.00
C GLY A 282 7.40 12.97 16.42
N SER A 283 6.98 13.15 15.16
CA SER A 283 6.27 12.14 14.37
C SER A 283 5.04 11.54 15.11
N ILE A 284 4.61 10.32 14.76
CA ILE A 284 3.43 9.71 15.39
C ILE A 284 3.62 9.39 16.87
N VAL A 285 4.84 9.11 17.35
CA VAL A 285 5.05 8.90 18.80
C VAL A 285 4.66 10.14 19.60
N GLU A 286 5.05 11.34 19.17
CA GLU A 286 4.65 12.58 19.83
C GLU A 286 3.17 12.93 19.58
N TRP A 287 2.69 12.78 18.35
CA TRP A 287 1.32 13.12 17.97
C TRP A 287 0.28 12.21 18.64
N SER A 288 0.52 10.90 18.63
CA SER A 288 -0.41 9.91 19.19
C SER A 288 -0.50 9.99 20.72
N ALA A 289 0.53 10.50 21.40
CA ALA A 289 0.52 10.70 22.84
C ALA A 289 -0.39 11.87 23.29
N ASP A 290 -0.66 12.84 22.43
CA ASP A 290 -1.53 13.97 22.73
C ASP A 290 -2.99 13.67 22.32
N THR A 291 -3.81 13.26 23.28
CA THR A 291 -5.20 12.84 23.02
C THR A 291 -6.12 13.97 22.52
N SER A 292 -5.67 15.23 22.56
CA SER A 292 -6.41 16.35 21.96
C SER A 292 -6.25 16.43 20.44
N LEU A 293 -5.23 15.77 19.88
CA LEU A 293 -4.96 15.79 18.45
C LEU A 293 -5.67 14.64 17.71
N PRO A 294 -6.21 14.92 16.50
CA PRO A 294 -6.93 13.93 15.71
C PRO A 294 -5.99 12.92 15.05
N LEU A 295 -6.48 11.71 14.83
CA LEU A 295 -5.89 10.69 13.97
C LEU A 295 -6.99 10.09 13.11
N GLU A 296 -6.69 9.78 11.85
CA GLU A 296 -7.56 9.02 10.96
C GLU A 296 -7.07 7.58 10.85
N LYS A 297 -7.99 6.64 10.71
CA LYS A 297 -7.72 5.21 10.49
C LYS A 297 -8.93 4.54 9.88
N MET A 298 -8.72 3.35 9.30
CA MET A 298 -9.84 2.47 8.95
C MET A 298 -10.55 2.05 10.24
N GLU A 299 -11.89 2.09 10.26
CA GLU A 299 -12.66 1.63 11.43
C GLU A 299 -12.38 0.15 11.71
N ASN A 300 -12.32 -0.66 10.66
CA ASN A 300 -12.05 -2.09 10.73
C ASN A 300 -10.66 -2.45 10.22
N TYR A 301 -9.64 -1.64 10.52
CA TYR A 301 -8.25 -1.87 10.10
C TYR A 301 -7.71 -3.26 10.46
N GLN A 302 -8.17 -3.85 11.57
CA GLN A 302 -7.79 -5.20 11.99
C GLN A 302 -8.15 -6.27 10.95
N SER A 303 -9.15 -6.01 10.10
CA SER A 303 -9.56 -6.90 9.01
C SER A 303 -8.61 -6.88 7.83
N LEU A 304 -7.64 -5.95 7.79
CA LEU A 304 -6.59 -5.92 6.77
C LEU A 304 -5.23 -6.18 7.43
N VAL A 305 -4.77 -7.43 7.33
CA VAL A 305 -3.56 -7.93 7.99
C VAL A 305 -2.33 -7.92 7.07
N TYR A 306 -1.15 -8.12 7.65
CA TYR A 306 0.15 -8.08 7.00
C TYR A 306 0.94 -9.38 7.27
N PRO A 307 1.98 -9.71 6.48
CA PRO A 307 2.65 -11.02 6.55
C PRO A 307 3.13 -11.43 7.95
N ALA A 308 3.77 -10.52 8.70
CA ALA A 308 4.25 -10.83 10.05
C ALA A 308 3.12 -11.18 11.04
N TRP A 309 1.93 -10.60 10.88
CA TRP A 309 0.75 -10.95 11.68
C TRP A 309 0.31 -12.40 11.41
N VAL A 310 0.28 -12.80 10.12
CA VAL A 310 -0.08 -14.16 9.69
C VAL A 310 0.98 -15.18 10.13
N ASP A 311 2.27 -14.85 10.03
CA ASP A 311 3.36 -15.73 10.48
C ASP A 311 3.30 -15.99 11.99
N ALA A 312 3.06 -14.95 12.79
CA ALA A 312 2.85 -15.09 14.23
C ALA A 312 1.65 -16.01 14.54
N LEU A 313 0.53 -15.85 13.82
CA LEU A 313 -0.63 -16.75 13.94
C LEU A 313 -0.27 -18.22 13.66
N ILE A 314 0.48 -18.47 12.59
CA ILE A 314 0.92 -19.83 12.20
C ILE A 314 1.90 -20.43 13.22
N ARG A 315 2.72 -19.61 13.87
CA ARG A 315 3.65 -20.04 14.94
C ARG A 315 2.94 -20.33 16.27
N GLY A 316 1.63 -20.13 16.35
CA GLY A 316 0.86 -20.32 17.58
C GLY A 316 1.07 -19.18 18.58
N GLU A 317 1.54 -18.02 18.11
CA GLU A 317 1.61 -16.81 18.90
C GLU A 317 0.23 -16.12 18.94
N ASN A 318 0.10 -15.03 19.69
CA ASN A 318 -1.14 -14.27 19.79
C ASN A 318 -0.94 -12.87 19.18
N PRO A 319 -0.96 -12.75 17.84
CA PRO A 319 -0.75 -11.46 17.20
C PRO A 319 -1.86 -10.47 17.61
N PRO A 320 -1.60 -9.15 17.61
CA PRO A 320 -2.55 -8.17 18.13
C PRO A 320 -3.92 -8.28 17.44
N THR A 321 -5.00 -8.10 18.20
CA THR A 321 -6.42 -8.22 17.76
C THR A 321 -6.91 -9.63 17.41
N TYR A 322 -6.08 -10.66 17.47
CA TYR A 322 -6.54 -12.06 17.37
C TYR A 322 -7.31 -12.47 18.63
N GLN A 323 -8.46 -13.12 18.45
CA GLN A 323 -9.37 -13.47 19.54
C GLN A 323 -9.09 -14.85 20.16
N GLY A 324 -8.21 -15.67 19.57
CA GLY A 324 -7.85 -16.98 20.11
C GLY A 324 -8.87 -18.10 19.88
N ASN A 325 -9.87 -17.91 19.01
CA ASN A 325 -10.93 -18.87 18.74
C ASN A 325 -10.56 -19.97 17.71
N GLY A 326 -9.26 -20.10 17.40
CA GLY A 326 -8.78 -20.87 16.27
C GLY A 326 -8.93 -20.11 14.95
N TYR A 327 -8.23 -20.59 13.92
CA TYR A 327 -8.19 -19.92 12.63
C TYR A 327 -8.27 -20.88 11.44
N VAL A 328 -8.62 -20.32 10.28
CA VAL A 328 -8.53 -20.94 8.96
C VAL A 328 -7.82 -19.95 8.03
N ILE A 329 -6.89 -20.43 7.20
CA ILE A 329 -6.27 -19.62 6.15
C ILE A 329 -6.82 -20.12 4.81
N LEU A 330 -7.36 -19.20 4.01
CA LEU A 330 -7.94 -19.46 2.71
C LEU A 330 -7.07 -18.84 1.63
N ASN A 331 -6.64 -19.68 0.68
CA ASN A 331 -6.17 -19.20 -0.61
C ASN A 331 -7.34 -19.17 -1.58
N THR A 332 -7.64 -17.99 -2.13
CA THR A 332 -8.73 -17.78 -3.08
C THR A 332 -8.20 -17.54 -4.49
N SER A 333 -8.93 -18.07 -5.46
CA SER A 333 -8.73 -17.80 -6.88
C SER A 333 -10.04 -18.03 -7.63
N TRP A 334 -10.09 -17.58 -8.88
CA TRP A 334 -11.15 -17.92 -9.83
C TRP A 334 -10.59 -18.88 -10.88
N THR A 335 -11.22 -20.03 -11.07
CA THR A 335 -10.77 -21.03 -12.04
C THR A 335 -11.67 -21.01 -13.27
N PRO A 336 -11.14 -20.65 -14.46
CA PRO A 336 -10.78 -21.72 -15.39
C PRO A 336 -9.42 -21.56 -16.12
N GLU A 337 -8.44 -20.84 -15.57
CA GLU A 337 -7.18 -20.57 -16.30
C GLU A 337 -6.08 -21.64 -16.24
N TYR A 338 -6.20 -22.73 -15.48
CA TYR A 338 -5.16 -23.78 -15.48
C TYR A 338 -5.72 -25.19 -15.33
N THR A 339 -6.39 -25.71 -16.37
CA THR A 339 -6.73 -27.15 -16.43
C THR A 339 -5.59 -28.02 -17.02
N THR A 340 -4.38 -27.48 -17.11
CA THR A 340 -3.15 -28.26 -17.40
C THR A 340 -1.91 -27.85 -16.59
N ASP A 341 -2.00 -26.80 -15.76
CA ASP A 341 -0.91 -26.28 -14.91
C ASP A 341 -1.36 -26.34 -13.44
N PRO A 342 -0.48 -26.53 -12.46
CA PRO A 342 -0.88 -26.47 -11.05
C PRO A 342 -1.47 -25.08 -10.78
N THR A 343 -2.59 -25.00 -10.06
CA THR A 343 -3.07 -23.71 -9.52
C THR A 343 -1.93 -23.06 -8.72
N ASP A 344 -1.93 -21.73 -8.60
CA ASP A 344 -0.93 -21.02 -7.78
C ASP A 344 -0.79 -21.64 -6.38
N TYR A 345 -1.91 -22.11 -5.83
CA TYR A 345 -1.95 -22.93 -4.61
C TYR A 345 -1.01 -24.14 -4.69
N ALA A 346 -1.16 -25.02 -5.67
CA ALA A 346 -0.33 -26.22 -5.84
C ALA A 346 1.15 -25.90 -6.14
N MET A 347 1.45 -24.73 -6.72
CA MET A 347 2.83 -24.27 -6.91
C MET A 347 3.49 -23.82 -5.60
N GLY A 348 2.69 -23.30 -4.68
CA GLY A 348 3.05 -23.07 -3.29
C GLY A 348 2.07 -22.13 -2.60
N HIS A 349 1.76 -22.42 -1.34
CA HIS A 349 0.79 -21.67 -0.55
C HIS A 349 1.32 -21.38 0.85
N ILE A 350 0.63 -20.49 1.57
CA ILE A 350 0.90 -20.22 2.99
C ILE A 350 0.67 -21.52 3.78
N PRO A 351 1.55 -21.88 4.75
CA PRO A 351 1.43 -23.14 5.48
C PRO A 351 0.10 -23.27 6.21
N GLY A 352 -0.54 -24.44 6.08
CA GLY A 352 -1.85 -24.72 6.65
C GLY A 352 -3.03 -24.10 5.90
N ALA A 353 -2.81 -23.32 4.84
CA ALA A 353 -3.89 -22.77 4.03
C ALA A 353 -4.59 -23.87 3.22
N ILE A 354 -5.91 -23.76 3.09
CA ILE A 354 -6.72 -24.56 2.17
C ILE A 354 -7.11 -23.71 0.94
N PHE A 355 -7.35 -24.38 -0.18
CA PHE A 355 -7.88 -23.73 -1.38
C PHE A 355 -9.40 -23.55 -1.30
N MET A 356 -9.89 -22.40 -1.76
CA MET A 356 -11.31 -22.10 -1.95
C MET A 356 -11.49 -21.38 -3.28
N ASP A 357 -12.26 -21.99 -4.20
CA ASP A 357 -12.66 -21.30 -5.42
C ASP A 357 -13.74 -20.27 -5.07
N THR A 358 -13.70 -19.11 -5.70
CA THR A 358 -14.82 -18.15 -5.68
C THR A 358 -16.19 -18.77 -5.97
N TYR A 359 -16.29 -19.75 -6.88
CA TYR A 359 -17.55 -20.44 -7.17
C TYR A 359 -18.04 -21.31 -6.01
N ASP A 360 -17.16 -21.69 -5.08
CA ASP A 360 -17.57 -22.49 -3.92
C ASP A 360 -18.57 -21.72 -3.01
N VAL A 361 -18.53 -20.38 -3.02
CA VAL A 361 -19.45 -19.53 -2.25
C VAL A 361 -20.68 -19.08 -3.05
N GLU A 362 -20.75 -19.38 -4.35
CA GLU A 362 -21.82 -19.01 -5.28
C GLU A 362 -22.77 -20.18 -5.57
N ASN A 363 -23.96 -19.92 -6.14
CA ASN A 363 -24.91 -20.99 -6.49
C ASN A 363 -24.45 -21.81 -7.71
N GLY A 364 -23.60 -21.24 -8.55
CA GLY A 364 -23.03 -21.87 -9.74
C GLY A 364 -21.83 -21.08 -10.29
N PRO A 365 -21.38 -21.38 -11.52
CA PRO A 365 -22.01 -22.27 -12.48
C PRO A 365 -21.76 -23.76 -12.15
N SER A 366 -22.69 -24.61 -12.59
CA SER A 366 -22.53 -26.07 -12.47
C SER A 366 -21.58 -26.67 -13.52
N ARG A 367 -21.22 -25.89 -14.56
CA ARG A 367 -20.25 -26.20 -15.63
C ARG A 367 -19.68 -24.91 -16.25
N GLU A 368 -18.39 -24.92 -16.54
CA GLU A 368 -17.73 -23.90 -17.37
C GLU A 368 -18.30 -23.85 -18.81
N PRO A 369 -18.40 -22.67 -19.47
CA PRO A 369 -17.78 -21.39 -19.08
C PRO A 369 -18.72 -20.28 -18.59
N MET A 370 -19.98 -20.56 -18.25
CA MET A 370 -20.97 -19.48 -18.10
C MET A 370 -22.01 -19.77 -17.00
N TYR A 371 -22.43 -18.70 -16.31
CA TYR A 371 -23.67 -18.68 -15.52
C TYR A 371 -24.87 -18.86 -16.45
N ASP A 372 -25.73 -19.85 -16.16
CA ASP A 372 -26.95 -20.11 -16.95
C ASP A 372 -28.07 -19.13 -16.57
N SER A 373 -28.01 -18.57 -15.36
CA SER A 373 -28.96 -17.59 -14.86
C SER A 373 -28.32 -16.60 -13.87
N PRO A 374 -28.95 -15.44 -13.61
CA PRO A 374 -28.49 -14.53 -12.55
C PRO A 374 -28.39 -15.18 -11.16
N HIS A 375 -29.26 -16.16 -10.89
CA HIS A 375 -29.23 -16.88 -9.62
C HIS A 375 -27.90 -17.62 -9.40
N ASP A 376 -27.30 -18.16 -10.45
CA ASP A 376 -26.05 -18.92 -10.37
C ASP A 376 -24.89 -18.04 -9.90
N ALA A 377 -24.90 -16.76 -10.31
CA ALA A 377 -23.84 -15.81 -9.98
C ALA A 377 -23.96 -15.21 -8.57
N ASN A 378 -25.13 -15.37 -7.93
CA ASN A 378 -25.33 -14.93 -6.56
C ASN A 378 -24.61 -15.87 -5.58
N VAL A 379 -24.16 -15.30 -4.46
CA VAL A 379 -23.73 -16.07 -3.30
C VAL A 379 -24.86 -16.97 -2.80
N LYS A 380 -24.48 -18.13 -2.29
CA LYS A 380 -25.38 -19.10 -1.66
C LYS A 380 -26.24 -18.44 -0.60
N ALA A 381 -27.50 -18.86 -0.50
CA ALA A 381 -28.37 -18.44 0.59
C ALA A 381 -27.70 -18.76 1.94
N ILE A 382 -27.85 -17.88 2.94
CA ILE A 382 -27.11 -17.95 4.22
C ILE A 382 -27.06 -19.37 4.82
N PRO A 383 -28.17 -20.14 4.94
CA PRO A 383 -28.10 -21.50 5.51
C PRO A 383 -27.22 -22.46 4.69
N GLU A 384 -27.26 -22.38 3.36
CA GLU A 384 -26.42 -23.22 2.48
C GLU A 384 -24.97 -22.77 2.55
N LEU A 385 -24.72 -21.46 2.55
CA LEU A 385 -23.38 -20.89 2.69
C LEU A 385 -22.76 -21.31 4.03
N GLN A 386 -23.49 -21.18 5.14
CA GLN A 386 -23.05 -21.60 6.48
C GLN A 386 -22.75 -23.11 6.52
N GLN A 387 -23.60 -23.94 5.90
CA GLN A 387 -23.37 -25.39 5.80
C GLN A 387 -22.09 -25.70 4.99
N PHE A 388 -21.88 -25.00 3.88
CA PHE A 388 -20.68 -25.14 3.08
C PHE A 388 -19.42 -24.74 3.88
N LEU A 389 -19.43 -23.57 4.51
CA LEU A 389 -18.32 -23.07 5.34
C LEU A 389 -17.99 -24.03 6.49
N ALA A 390 -19.02 -24.53 7.19
CA ALA A 390 -18.90 -25.57 8.20
C ALA A 390 -18.19 -26.83 7.67
N SER A 391 -18.50 -27.25 6.44
CA SER A 391 -17.84 -28.39 5.80
C SER A 391 -16.34 -28.17 5.53
N LYS A 392 -15.91 -26.91 5.39
CA LYS A 392 -14.51 -26.49 5.25
C LYS A 392 -13.83 -26.18 6.59
N GLY A 393 -14.48 -26.52 7.71
CA GLY A 393 -13.94 -26.29 9.05
C GLY A 393 -14.03 -24.84 9.53
N ILE A 394 -14.85 -24.01 8.88
CA ILE A 394 -15.09 -22.61 9.25
C ILE A 394 -16.35 -22.52 10.12
N SER A 395 -16.24 -21.84 11.25
CA SER A 395 -17.38 -21.51 12.12
C SER A 395 -17.50 -19.99 12.29
N ALA A 396 -18.63 -19.53 12.83
CA ALA A 396 -18.91 -18.12 13.04
C ALA A 396 -17.87 -17.40 13.93
N ASP A 397 -17.23 -18.13 14.85
CA ASP A 397 -16.27 -17.58 15.82
C ASP A 397 -14.80 -17.70 15.42
N LYS A 398 -14.47 -18.52 14.41
CA LYS A 398 -13.09 -18.68 13.96
C LYS A 398 -12.61 -17.43 13.22
N THR A 399 -11.33 -17.13 13.38
CA THR A 399 -10.64 -16.16 12.53
C THR A 399 -10.41 -16.75 11.15
N VAL A 400 -10.89 -16.11 10.09
CA VAL A 400 -10.63 -16.54 8.71
C VAL A 400 -9.72 -15.53 8.03
N VAL A 401 -8.52 -15.97 7.64
CA VAL A 401 -7.55 -15.14 6.92
C VAL A 401 -7.58 -15.52 5.44
N ILE A 402 -7.87 -14.56 4.57
CA ILE A 402 -7.99 -14.75 3.13
C ILE A 402 -6.80 -14.11 2.44
N TYR A 403 -6.26 -14.78 1.44
CA TYR A 403 -5.28 -14.21 0.53
C TYR A 403 -5.42 -14.87 -0.85
N GLY A 404 -4.91 -14.21 -1.87
CA GLY A 404 -4.91 -14.72 -3.25
C GLY A 404 -3.90 -13.96 -4.10
N ASN A 405 -3.98 -14.19 -5.41
CA ASN A 405 -3.23 -13.45 -6.45
C ASN A 405 -4.11 -12.44 -7.20
N ASP A 406 -5.30 -12.18 -6.65
CA ASP A 406 -6.20 -11.13 -7.09
C ASP A 406 -7.04 -10.71 -5.89
N ILE A 407 -6.95 -9.43 -5.50
CA ILE A 407 -7.70 -8.88 -4.39
C ILE A 407 -9.21 -8.91 -4.63
N MET A 408 -9.68 -8.94 -5.89
CA MET A 408 -11.09 -9.07 -6.23
C MET A 408 -11.69 -10.37 -5.69
N THR A 409 -10.99 -11.50 -5.91
CA THR A 409 -11.40 -12.81 -5.39
C THR A 409 -11.45 -12.79 -3.86
N CYS A 410 -10.48 -12.14 -3.22
CA CYS A 410 -10.42 -12.00 -1.77
C CYS A 410 -11.60 -11.19 -1.26
N GLY A 411 -11.93 -10.06 -1.90
CA GLY A 411 -13.05 -9.19 -1.55
C GLY A 411 -14.41 -9.90 -1.68
N ARG A 412 -14.60 -10.65 -2.77
CA ARG A 412 -15.82 -11.47 -2.99
C ARG A 412 -16.03 -12.48 -1.88
N VAL A 413 -15.00 -13.28 -1.57
CA VAL A 413 -15.04 -14.30 -0.51
C VAL A 413 -15.15 -13.65 0.87
N ALA A 414 -14.43 -12.56 1.13
CA ALA A 414 -14.51 -11.84 2.41
C ALA A 414 -15.91 -11.31 2.69
N TRP A 415 -16.54 -10.70 1.68
CA TRP A 415 -17.93 -10.27 1.76
C TRP A 415 -18.88 -11.46 2.02
N ALA A 416 -18.72 -12.57 1.31
CA ALA A 416 -19.54 -13.77 1.52
C ALA A 416 -19.41 -14.34 2.94
N LEU A 417 -18.21 -14.38 3.51
CA LEU A 417 -17.98 -14.82 4.90
C LEU A 417 -18.65 -13.89 5.92
N LEU A 418 -18.54 -12.56 5.71
CA LEU A 418 -19.22 -11.58 6.56
C LEU A 418 -20.74 -11.74 6.45
N LEU A 419 -21.27 -11.91 5.23
CA LEU A 419 -22.70 -12.16 4.97
C LEU A 419 -23.20 -13.43 5.68
N ALA A 420 -22.41 -14.51 5.66
CA ALA A 420 -22.70 -15.75 6.40
C ALA A 420 -22.69 -15.55 7.92
N GLY A 421 -22.05 -14.49 8.40
CA GLY A 421 -21.95 -14.12 9.80
C GLY A 421 -20.70 -14.66 10.50
N VAL A 422 -19.62 -14.90 9.76
CA VAL A 422 -18.28 -15.08 10.34
C VAL A 422 -17.84 -13.75 10.95
N ARG A 423 -17.49 -13.77 12.25
CA ARG A 423 -17.25 -12.56 13.05
C ARG A 423 -15.87 -11.96 12.85
N ASP A 424 -14.90 -12.77 12.43
CA ASP A 424 -13.50 -12.36 12.35
C ASP A 424 -12.88 -12.70 10.98
N VAL A 425 -13.22 -11.89 9.97
CA VAL A 425 -12.73 -12.03 8.59
C VAL A 425 -11.57 -11.06 8.33
N ARG A 426 -10.44 -11.61 7.88
CA ARG A 426 -9.19 -10.90 7.61
C ARG A 426 -8.77 -11.10 6.16
N VAL A 427 -8.22 -10.09 5.51
CA VAL A 427 -7.55 -10.18 4.22
C VAL A 427 -6.07 -9.84 4.41
N LEU A 428 -5.17 -10.67 3.88
CA LEU A 428 -3.74 -10.36 3.80
C LEU A 428 -3.50 -9.39 2.64
N ASN A 429 -3.18 -8.13 2.96
CA ASN A 429 -2.90 -7.12 1.94
C ASN A 429 -1.63 -7.47 1.16
N GLY A 430 -1.68 -7.41 -0.16
CA GLY A 430 -0.59 -7.82 -1.04
C GLY A 430 -0.50 -9.34 -1.27
N GLY A 431 -1.44 -10.12 -0.72
CA GLY A 431 -1.66 -11.50 -1.09
C GLY A 431 -0.44 -12.41 -0.91
N TYR A 432 -0.26 -13.34 -1.85
CA TYR A 432 0.86 -14.27 -1.85
C TYR A 432 2.21 -13.58 -2.06
N ASP A 433 2.26 -12.57 -2.93
CA ASP A 433 3.50 -11.84 -3.23
C ASP A 433 4.06 -11.14 -2.00
N ALA A 434 3.21 -10.52 -1.18
CA ALA A 434 3.63 -9.92 0.08
C ALA A 434 4.18 -10.98 1.05
N TRP A 435 3.60 -12.17 1.09
CA TRP A 435 4.07 -13.29 1.91
C TRP A 435 5.46 -13.78 1.46
N VAL A 436 5.67 -13.93 0.15
CA VAL A 436 6.97 -14.33 -0.42
C VAL A 436 8.02 -13.23 -0.18
N LYS A 437 7.69 -11.96 -0.42
CA LYS A 437 8.58 -10.82 -0.16
C LYS A 437 8.99 -10.74 1.31
N TYR A 438 8.09 -11.06 2.23
CA TYR A 438 8.38 -11.14 3.66
C TYR A 438 9.34 -12.29 4.02
N GLY A 439 9.55 -13.27 3.13
CA GLY A 439 10.35 -14.48 3.41
C GLY A 439 9.55 -15.55 4.17
N GLY A 440 8.22 -15.52 4.04
CA GLY A 440 7.33 -16.50 4.65
C GLY A 440 7.61 -17.93 4.18
N ARG A 441 7.37 -18.91 5.06
CA ARG A 441 7.49 -20.33 4.70
C ARG A 441 6.47 -20.67 3.61
N ILE A 442 6.82 -21.56 2.68
CA ILE A 442 5.94 -21.99 1.59
C ILE A 442 5.69 -23.49 1.72
N GLU A 443 4.43 -23.89 1.73
CA GLU A 443 3.98 -25.28 1.67
C GLU A 443 3.49 -25.62 0.26
N ARG A 444 3.54 -26.89 -0.13
CA ARG A 444 3.04 -27.39 -1.44
C ARG A 444 2.13 -28.60 -1.31
N THR A 445 1.81 -28.97 -0.09
CA THR A 445 0.95 -30.12 0.20
C THR A 445 -0.46 -29.61 0.34
N GLU A 446 -1.37 -30.14 -0.47
CA GLU A 446 -2.79 -29.79 -0.37
C GLU A 446 -3.32 -30.10 1.04
N ASN A 447 -3.94 -29.10 1.65
CA ASN A 447 -4.52 -29.19 2.97
C ASN A 447 -6.04 -29.35 2.89
N THR A 448 -6.59 -30.12 3.82
CA THR A 448 -8.03 -30.21 4.06
C THR A 448 -8.29 -30.07 5.56
N LEU A 449 -9.45 -29.50 5.91
CA LEU A 449 -9.88 -29.34 7.30
C LEU A 449 -11.08 -30.24 7.58
N SER A 450 -11.18 -30.71 8.82
CA SER A 450 -12.35 -31.45 9.29
C SER A 450 -13.57 -30.51 9.38
N PRO A 451 -14.77 -30.98 9.00
CA PRO A 451 -16.00 -30.24 9.22
C PRO A 451 -16.22 -29.86 10.69
N VAL A 452 -16.87 -28.72 10.91
CA VAL A 452 -17.28 -28.21 12.22
C VAL A 452 -18.76 -27.84 12.22
N GLU A 453 -19.33 -27.57 13.39
CA GLU A 453 -20.61 -26.86 13.47
C GLU A 453 -20.37 -25.36 13.21
N PHE A 454 -21.21 -24.73 12.37
CA PHE A 454 -21.04 -23.30 12.07
C PHE A 454 -21.23 -22.43 13.31
N GLY A 455 -22.17 -22.78 14.19
CA GLY A 455 -22.55 -22.01 15.37
C GLY A 455 -23.68 -21.02 15.11
N ASP A 456 -24.16 -20.38 16.16
CA ASP A 456 -25.33 -19.50 16.11
C ASP A 456 -25.00 -18.18 15.39
N SER A 457 -25.64 -17.96 14.24
CA SER A 457 -25.59 -16.71 13.49
C SER A 457 -26.74 -16.62 12.48
N GLU A 458 -27.46 -15.50 12.47
CA GLU A 458 -28.50 -15.22 11.46
C GLU A 458 -27.90 -14.69 10.14
N GLY A 459 -26.58 -14.51 10.08
CA GLY A 459 -25.88 -13.81 9.00
C GLY A 459 -26.04 -12.29 9.08
N ARG A 460 -25.41 -11.59 8.14
CA ARG A 460 -25.35 -10.12 8.06
C ARG A 460 -26.13 -9.61 6.86
N LEU A 461 -27.45 -9.73 6.92
CA LEU A 461 -28.36 -9.26 5.86
C LEU A 461 -28.27 -7.76 5.59
N ASP A 462 -27.72 -6.98 6.52
CA ASP A 462 -27.43 -5.56 6.30
C ASP A 462 -26.37 -5.30 5.22
N LEU A 463 -25.55 -6.31 4.88
CA LEU A 463 -24.53 -6.26 3.84
C LEU A 463 -25.03 -6.72 2.45
N LEU A 464 -26.30 -7.12 2.33
CA LEU A 464 -26.93 -7.57 1.09
C LEU A 464 -28.11 -6.65 0.74
N ALA A 465 -28.14 -6.15 -0.49
CA ALA A 465 -29.29 -5.46 -1.04
C ALA A 465 -30.05 -6.39 -1.99
N THR A 466 -31.37 -6.43 -1.92
CA THR A 466 -32.20 -7.19 -2.87
C THR A 466 -32.56 -6.35 -4.09
N MET A 467 -32.90 -6.99 -5.21
CA MET A 467 -33.41 -6.27 -6.39
C MET A 467 -34.63 -5.42 -6.05
N GLU A 468 -35.52 -5.88 -5.16
CA GLU A 468 -36.70 -5.10 -4.76
C GLU A 468 -36.31 -3.82 -4.02
N GLN A 469 -35.34 -3.88 -3.10
CA GLN A 469 -34.81 -2.71 -2.41
C GLN A 469 -34.15 -1.74 -3.39
N VAL A 470 -33.36 -2.25 -4.34
CA VAL A 470 -32.75 -1.42 -5.40
C VAL A 470 -33.84 -0.79 -6.28
N ARG A 471 -34.89 -1.53 -6.62
CA ARG A 471 -36.03 -1.03 -7.41
C ARG A 471 -36.75 0.11 -6.69
N GLU A 472 -37.00 -0.04 -5.38
CA GLU A 472 -37.59 1.01 -4.54
C GLU A 472 -36.74 2.28 -4.56
N VAL A 473 -35.42 2.17 -4.38
CA VAL A 473 -34.50 3.32 -4.44
C VAL A 473 -34.47 3.95 -5.83
N SER A 474 -34.43 3.13 -6.90
CA SER A 474 -34.39 3.61 -8.29
C SER A 474 -35.67 4.35 -8.73
N ALA A 475 -36.78 4.12 -8.03
CA ALA A 475 -38.07 4.76 -8.29
C ALA A 475 -38.36 5.95 -7.36
N ALA A 476 -37.59 6.11 -6.29
CA ALA A 476 -37.79 7.16 -5.30
C ALA A 476 -37.33 8.53 -5.84
N SER A 477 -38.03 9.61 -5.46
CA SER A 477 -37.61 10.98 -5.79
C SER A 477 -36.45 11.46 -4.92
N THR A 478 -36.31 10.89 -3.72
CA THR A 478 -35.27 11.19 -2.74
C THR A 478 -35.00 9.92 -1.94
N SER A 479 -33.74 9.65 -1.62
CA SER A 479 -33.33 8.50 -0.81
C SER A 479 -32.09 8.85 0.01
N ASP A 480 -31.99 8.27 1.21
CA ASP A 480 -30.77 8.24 2.01
C ASP A 480 -29.82 7.11 1.56
N ILE A 481 -30.21 6.39 0.51
CA ILE A 481 -29.44 5.34 -0.16
C ILE A 481 -29.02 5.82 -1.54
N ILE A 482 -27.76 5.56 -1.91
CA ILE A 482 -27.23 5.77 -3.26
C ILE A 482 -27.03 4.41 -3.93
N ILE A 483 -27.58 4.24 -5.13
CA ILE A 483 -27.23 3.10 -6.00
C ILE A 483 -25.91 3.44 -6.66
N THR A 484 -24.92 2.58 -6.48
CA THR A 484 -23.53 2.85 -6.86
C THR A 484 -23.07 1.84 -7.89
N ASP A 485 -22.76 2.33 -9.09
CA ASP A 485 -22.22 1.54 -10.20
C ASP A 485 -20.69 1.59 -10.16
N ASP A 486 -20.07 0.44 -9.87
CA ASP A 486 -18.61 0.27 -9.77
C ASP A 486 -18.04 -0.49 -10.99
N ARG A 487 -18.77 -0.48 -12.10
CA ARG A 487 -18.32 -1.01 -13.38
C ARG A 487 -17.44 0.02 -14.11
N SER A 488 -16.88 -0.39 -15.24
CA SER A 488 -16.13 0.54 -16.10
C SER A 488 -17.05 1.65 -16.62
N TRP A 489 -16.47 2.80 -17.00
CA TRP A 489 -17.22 3.91 -17.59
C TRP A 489 -18.03 3.47 -18.83
N ASP A 490 -17.44 2.63 -19.68
CA ASP A 490 -18.09 2.13 -20.89
C ASP A 490 -19.32 1.24 -20.58
N GLU A 491 -19.31 0.48 -19.49
CA GLU A 491 -20.49 -0.25 -19.00
C GLU A 491 -21.56 0.71 -18.47
N TYR A 492 -21.15 1.72 -17.68
CA TYR A 492 -22.04 2.70 -17.07
C TYR A 492 -22.83 3.52 -18.11
N ILE A 493 -22.19 3.93 -19.20
CA ILE A 493 -22.85 4.66 -20.30
C ILE A 493 -23.53 3.72 -21.31
N GLY A 494 -23.39 2.39 -21.15
CA GLY A 494 -23.97 1.40 -22.06
C GLY A 494 -23.27 1.28 -23.42
N ALA A 495 -22.02 1.74 -23.52
CA ALA A 495 -21.17 1.53 -24.70
C ALA A 495 -20.66 0.07 -24.77
N SER A 496 -20.52 -0.59 -23.62
CA SER A 496 -20.03 -1.96 -23.47
C SER A 496 -20.85 -2.76 -22.44
N ASN A 497 -20.69 -4.08 -22.45
CA ASN A 497 -21.05 -5.01 -21.37
C ASN A 497 -19.80 -5.77 -20.87
N SER A 498 -18.61 -5.17 -20.99
CA SER A 498 -17.31 -5.68 -20.52
C SER A 498 -17.01 -7.15 -20.79
N TYR A 499 -17.36 -7.63 -21.99
CA TYR A 499 -17.07 -9.00 -22.45
C TYR A 499 -17.79 -10.10 -21.67
N TYR A 500 -18.84 -9.79 -20.90
CA TYR A 500 -19.69 -10.83 -20.31
C TYR A 500 -20.27 -11.71 -21.42
N GLY A 501 -19.81 -12.97 -21.49
CA GLY A 501 -20.25 -13.92 -22.52
C GLY A 501 -21.65 -14.47 -22.30
N TYR A 502 -22.26 -14.20 -21.13
CA TYR A 502 -23.49 -14.81 -20.66
C TYR A 502 -24.72 -13.88 -20.63
N PHE A 503 -24.58 -12.60 -20.95
CA PHE A 503 -25.72 -11.70 -21.19
C PHE A 503 -25.32 -10.51 -22.09
N ASP A 504 -26.27 -9.96 -22.85
CA ASP A 504 -26.01 -8.97 -23.91
C ASP A 504 -26.44 -7.53 -23.55
N GLU A 505 -27.20 -7.38 -22.46
CA GLU A 505 -27.84 -6.14 -22.08
C GLU A 505 -26.84 -5.05 -21.67
N ARG A 506 -27.06 -3.84 -22.19
CA ARG A 506 -26.22 -2.66 -21.92
C ARG A 506 -27.01 -1.55 -21.25
N GLY A 507 -26.29 -0.70 -20.52
CA GLY A 507 -26.84 0.42 -19.77
C GLY A 507 -26.57 0.27 -18.28
N ARG A 508 -27.27 1.07 -17.49
CA ARG A 508 -27.17 1.13 -16.03
C ARG A 508 -28.56 1.15 -15.38
N ILE A 509 -28.59 0.87 -14.09
CA ILE A 509 -29.78 1.02 -13.25
C ILE A 509 -30.12 2.53 -13.16
N PRO A 510 -31.40 2.94 -13.30
CA PRO A 510 -31.75 4.34 -13.17
C PRO A 510 -31.36 4.94 -11.82
N GLN A 511 -30.95 6.22 -11.84
CA GLN A 511 -30.37 6.95 -10.71
C GLN A 511 -29.03 6.41 -10.17
N ALA A 512 -28.47 5.35 -10.76
CA ALA A 512 -27.15 4.86 -10.36
C ALA A 512 -26.08 5.93 -10.63
N ARG A 513 -25.19 6.11 -9.66
CA ARG A 513 -24.04 7.01 -9.77
C ARG A 513 -22.77 6.19 -9.93
N TRP A 514 -21.97 6.56 -10.92
CA TRP A 514 -20.67 5.94 -11.12
C TRP A 514 -19.71 6.38 -10.01
N ILE A 515 -19.08 5.41 -9.34
CA ILE A 515 -18.09 5.68 -8.27
C ILE A 515 -16.65 5.57 -8.74
N GLY A 516 -16.41 4.82 -9.80
CA GLY A 516 -15.08 4.47 -10.25
C GLY A 516 -15.03 3.01 -10.69
N ASP A 517 -14.01 2.67 -11.48
CA ASP A 517 -13.73 1.27 -11.83
C ASP A 517 -13.13 0.54 -10.61
N TRP A 518 -13.29 -0.78 -10.49
CA TRP A 518 -12.68 -1.57 -9.39
C TRP A 518 -11.16 -1.44 -9.31
N THR A 519 -10.51 -1.16 -10.44
CA THR A 519 -9.07 -0.88 -10.48
C THR A 519 -8.67 0.34 -9.65
N GLU A 520 -9.60 1.25 -9.34
CA GLU A 520 -9.34 2.40 -8.45
C GLU A 520 -9.18 2.01 -6.98
N LEU A 521 -9.59 0.79 -6.59
CA LEU A 521 -9.34 0.24 -5.25
C LEU A 521 -8.00 -0.49 -5.15
N LEU A 522 -7.23 -0.57 -6.24
CA LEU A 522 -5.93 -1.24 -6.28
C LEU A 522 -4.80 -0.30 -5.89
N GLY A 523 -3.83 -0.84 -5.16
CA GLY A 523 -2.54 -0.21 -4.92
C GLY A 523 -1.66 -0.27 -6.18
N ASP A 524 -0.34 -0.38 -5.96
CA ASP A 524 0.62 -0.48 -7.06
C ASP A 524 0.57 -1.86 -7.77
N ASP A 525 -0.19 -2.82 -7.24
CA ASP A 525 -0.38 -4.17 -7.77
C ASP A 525 -1.84 -4.65 -7.60
N ILE A 526 -2.17 -5.77 -8.25
CA ILE A 526 -3.52 -6.38 -8.24
C ILE A 526 -3.86 -7.09 -6.91
N ASN A 527 -2.86 -7.28 -6.04
CA ASN A 527 -2.99 -8.03 -4.78
C ASN A 527 -3.22 -7.11 -3.57
N SER A 528 -3.08 -5.81 -3.75
CA SER A 528 -3.05 -4.82 -2.69
C SER A 528 -4.19 -3.82 -2.84
N PHE A 529 -4.78 -3.46 -1.72
CA PHE A 529 -5.70 -2.32 -1.65
C PHE A 529 -4.96 -0.98 -1.79
N GLN A 530 -5.62 -0.03 -2.43
CA GLN A 530 -5.27 1.39 -2.41
C GLN A 530 -5.41 1.94 -0.99
N SER A 531 -4.66 3.00 -0.67
CA SER A 531 -4.72 3.67 0.62
C SER A 531 -6.09 4.33 0.87
N MET A 532 -6.55 4.31 2.12
CA MET A 532 -7.83 4.92 2.49
C MET A 532 -7.89 6.42 2.16
N GLY A 533 -6.77 7.13 2.26
CA GLY A 533 -6.72 8.56 1.94
C GLY A 533 -7.05 8.84 0.47
N VAL A 534 -6.53 8.02 -0.46
CA VAL A 534 -6.84 8.13 -1.88
C VAL A 534 -8.28 7.74 -2.17
N VAL A 535 -8.73 6.56 -1.68
CA VAL A 535 -10.09 6.07 -1.94
C VAL A 535 -11.14 7.01 -1.37
N LYS A 536 -11.01 7.42 -0.09
CA LYS A 536 -11.93 8.35 0.58
C LYS A 536 -12.03 9.67 -0.17
N LYS A 537 -10.89 10.25 -0.58
CA LYS A 537 -10.87 11.49 -1.35
C LYS A 537 -11.57 11.35 -2.70
N ASN A 538 -11.34 10.26 -3.42
CA ASN A 538 -11.99 10.01 -4.71
C ASN A 538 -13.51 9.88 -4.53
N TRP A 539 -13.96 9.09 -3.56
CA TRP A 539 -15.37 8.90 -3.24
C TRP A 539 -16.04 10.22 -2.80
N GLU A 540 -15.43 10.99 -1.91
CA GLU A 540 -15.93 12.29 -1.47
C GLU A 540 -16.01 13.30 -2.62
N THR A 541 -15.01 13.31 -3.51
CA THR A 541 -14.99 14.17 -4.71
C THR A 541 -16.12 13.77 -5.68
N ALA A 542 -16.37 12.47 -5.82
CA ALA A 542 -17.50 11.95 -6.59
C ALA A 542 -18.85 12.13 -5.88
N GLY A 543 -18.87 12.68 -4.66
CA GLY A 543 -20.05 13.04 -3.89
C GLY A 543 -20.67 11.87 -3.13
N PHE A 544 -19.85 10.92 -2.69
CA PHE A 544 -20.20 9.83 -1.76
C PHE A 544 -19.64 10.14 -0.38
N SER A 545 -20.38 9.77 0.66
CA SER A 545 -20.03 10.07 2.04
C SER A 545 -20.72 9.08 2.99
N PRO A 546 -20.21 8.91 4.22
CA PRO A 546 -20.72 7.92 5.16
C PRO A 546 -22.08 8.26 5.78
N ASP A 547 -22.66 9.43 5.48
CA ASP A 547 -24.00 9.83 5.92
C ASP A 547 -25.13 9.13 5.15
N LYS A 548 -24.80 8.53 3.99
CA LYS A 548 -25.74 7.79 3.14
C LYS A 548 -25.29 6.35 2.98
N LYS A 549 -26.26 5.43 2.94
CA LYS A 549 -25.96 4.02 2.67
C LYS A 549 -25.70 3.82 1.17
N MET A 550 -24.67 3.07 0.83
CA MET A 550 -24.35 2.74 -0.58
C MET A 550 -24.83 1.33 -0.91
N TYR A 551 -25.53 1.18 -2.03
CA TYR A 551 -25.83 -0.11 -2.65
C TYR A 551 -24.91 -0.29 -3.85
N PHE A 552 -23.78 -0.97 -3.63
CA PHE A 552 -22.80 -1.26 -4.68
C PHE A 552 -23.33 -2.35 -5.59
N TYR A 553 -23.19 -2.19 -6.91
CA TYR A 553 -23.50 -3.24 -7.87
C TYR A 553 -22.58 -3.19 -9.08
N CYS A 554 -22.16 -4.37 -9.52
CA CYS A 554 -21.43 -4.55 -10.77
C CYS A 554 -22.23 -5.41 -11.77
N GLY A 555 -21.57 -6.21 -12.61
CA GLY A 555 -22.26 -7.22 -13.43
C GLY A 555 -22.96 -8.29 -12.59
N THR A 556 -22.21 -8.94 -11.69
CA THR A 556 -22.61 -10.16 -10.96
C THR A 556 -22.14 -10.19 -9.49
N GLY A 557 -21.96 -9.03 -8.87
CA GLY A 557 -21.65 -8.96 -7.44
C GLY A 557 -20.17 -9.10 -7.04
N TRP A 558 -19.25 -9.35 -8.00
CA TRP A 558 -17.81 -9.55 -7.73
C TRP A 558 -17.10 -8.25 -7.33
N ARG A 559 -17.02 -7.30 -8.27
CA ARG A 559 -16.44 -5.96 -8.03
C ARG A 559 -17.15 -5.28 -6.85
N SER A 560 -18.47 -5.37 -6.80
CA SER A 560 -19.27 -4.75 -5.74
C SER A 560 -19.13 -5.44 -4.38
N GLY A 561 -18.77 -6.74 -4.35
CA GLY A 561 -18.32 -7.42 -3.14
C GLY A 561 -17.00 -6.84 -2.61
N LEU A 562 -16.04 -6.56 -3.50
CA LEU A 562 -14.78 -5.86 -3.16
C LEU A 562 -15.05 -4.45 -2.60
N TYR A 563 -15.88 -3.64 -3.27
CA TYR A 563 -16.28 -2.32 -2.80
C TYR A 563 -17.01 -2.36 -1.45
N THR A 564 -17.90 -3.33 -1.26
CA THR A 564 -18.62 -3.51 0.00
C THR A 564 -17.66 -3.89 1.13
N TYR A 565 -16.66 -4.74 0.86
CA TYR A 565 -15.62 -5.06 1.83
C TYR A 565 -14.73 -3.84 2.15
N TYR A 566 -14.37 -3.03 1.16
CA TYR A 566 -13.61 -1.80 1.38
C TYR A 566 -14.41 -0.78 2.21
N ALA A 567 -15.70 -0.61 1.93
CA ALA A 567 -16.59 0.21 2.75
C ALA A 567 -16.69 -0.32 4.18
N TYR A 568 -16.72 -1.65 4.36
CA TYR A 568 -16.62 -2.27 5.69
C TYR A 568 -15.29 -1.90 6.38
N LEU A 569 -14.14 -1.93 5.70
CA LEU A 569 -12.87 -1.49 6.27
C LEU A 569 -12.92 -0.03 6.75
N LEU A 570 -13.56 0.85 5.95
CA LEU A 570 -13.75 2.27 6.29
C LEU A 570 -14.80 2.52 7.39
N GLY A 571 -15.67 1.55 7.68
CA GLY A 571 -16.84 1.76 8.56
C GLY A 571 -18.00 2.49 7.87
N TRP A 572 -18.02 2.54 6.53
CA TRP A 572 -19.04 3.23 5.76
C TRP A 572 -20.27 2.32 5.57
N PRO A 573 -21.50 2.84 5.72
CA PRO A 573 -22.70 2.02 5.58
C PRO A 573 -22.88 1.57 4.12
N ALA A 574 -22.79 0.28 3.87
CA ALA A 574 -22.87 -0.29 2.53
C ALA A 574 -23.58 -1.64 2.51
N ALA A 575 -24.10 -2.00 1.33
CA ALA A 575 -24.57 -3.34 1.01
C ALA A 575 -24.23 -3.66 -0.46
N ASN A 576 -23.94 -4.92 -0.74
CA ASN A 576 -23.74 -5.43 -2.08
C ASN A 576 -25.10 -5.80 -2.69
N TYR A 577 -25.45 -5.25 -3.85
CA TYR A 577 -26.51 -5.79 -4.68
C TYR A 577 -25.92 -6.90 -5.57
N ASP A 578 -26.01 -8.12 -5.06
CA ASP A 578 -25.30 -9.28 -5.59
C ASP A 578 -25.71 -9.66 -7.02
N GLY A 579 -27.01 -9.62 -7.31
CA GLY A 579 -27.55 -9.90 -8.65
C GLY A 579 -27.07 -8.93 -9.73
N GLY A 580 -26.66 -7.73 -9.32
CA GLY A 580 -26.02 -6.76 -10.18
C GLY A 580 -26.82 -6.38 -11.42
N TRP A 581 -26.09 -5.94 -12.44
CA TRP A 581 -26.66 -5.61 -13.74
C TRP A 581 -27.23 -6.84 -14.45
N TYR A 582 -26.66 -8.03 -14.23
CA TYR A 582 -27.15 -9.25 -14.87
C TYR A 582 -28.58 -9.58 -14.44
N GLU A 583 -28.87 -9.61 -13.14
CA GLU A 583 -30.24 -9.83 -12.62
C GLU A 583 -31.16 -8.67 -13.01
N TRP A 584 -30.70 -7.43 -12.85
CA TRP A 584 -31.53 -6.26 -13.14
C TRP A 584 -31.98 -6.22 -14.59
N SER A 585 -31.04 -6.40 -15.53
CA SER A 585 -31.28 -6.18 -16.96
C SER A 585 -32.03 -7.33 -17.64
N THR A 586 -31.92 -8.55 -17.09
CA THR A 586 -32.65 -9.73 -17.59
C THR A 586 -34.03 -9.89 -16.96
N THR A 587 -34.30 -9.19 -15.84
CA THR A 587 -35.63 -9.14 -15.24
C THR A 587 -36.58 -8.29 -16.10
N PRO A 588 -37.73 -8.83 -16.55
CA PRO A 588 -38.70 -8.09 -17.33
C PRO A 588 -39.17 -6.80 -16.63
N ASP A 589 -39.45 -5.78 -17.43
CA ASP A 589 -40.02 -4.49 -17.02
C ASP A 589 -39.12 -3.61 -16.11
N ASN A 590 -37.91 -4.05 -15.76
CA ASN A 590 -36.95 -3.18 -15.08
C ASN A 590 -36.46 -2.06 -16.04
N PRO A 591 -36.51 -0.78 -15.62
CA PRO A 591 -36.06 0.33 -16.43
C PRO A 591 -34.52 0.36 -16.56
N ARG A 592 -34.01 0.99 -17.62
CA ARG A 592 -32.57 1.18 -17.86
C ARG A 592 -32.26 2.56 -18.41
N GLU A 593 -31.07 3.05 -18.10
CA GLU A 593 -30.50 4.26 -18.70
C GLU A 593 -29.27 3.91 -19.57
N THR A 594 -29.00 4.75 -20.58
CA THR A 594 -27.83 4.64 -21.47
C THR A 594 -27.38 6.04 -21.89
N GLY A 595 -26.12 6.18 -22.32
CA GLY A 595 -25.52 7.44 -22.72
C GLY A 595 -24.93 8.22 -21.55
N GLU A 596 -24.28 9.32 -21.89
CA GLU A 596 -23.70 10.27 -20.93
C GLU A 596 -24.81 10.86 -20.03
N PRO A 597 -24.64 10.85 -18.69
CA PRO A 597 -25.63 11.36 -17.74
C PRO A 597 -25.77 12.89 -17.74
#